data_AF-A0A7C1JT75-F1
#
_entry.id   AF-A0A7C1JT75-F1
#
_cell.length_a   1.000
_cell.length_b   1.000
_cell.length_c   1.000
_cell.angle_alpha   90.00
_cell.angle_beta   90.00
_cell.angle_gamma   90.00
#
_symmetry.space_group_name_H-M   'P 1'
#
loop_
_entity.id
_entity.type
_entity.pdbx_description
1 polymer ?
#
loop_
_entity_poly.entity_id
_entity_poly.type
_entity_poly.pdbx_seq_one_letter_code
_entity_poly.pdbx_strand_id
1 'polypeptide(L)'
;MRQILLQAYCTARLADLPPLVMRELDLWPSVRLLLCPSTKALTAPTWQRLEDFAAAGGTVYVSFFAGSTAAQRGPWWPNLDQRFGVRHQLQYGLVAPVEDDEIVLTFERPFGDLPVGTTLRVRVAGNEHGRAFLPVEPAEATVIARDQHGRPALLVRHVGSGQLLLMTYPLEYFAATRPHANPDEGTIALYSALARETRAAPPVSIRAPDIWCDRLVRDDGTAFLWIVSERDTTAVVTLETGDGTELLHLTTGERIAQPLELPPYGVAVLRLAR
;
A
#
# COMPACT_ATOMS: atom_id res chain seq x y z
N MET A 1 2.96 -15.70 -4.89
CA MET A 1 2.99 -14.89 -3.66
C MET A 1 4.28 -14.10 -3.49
N ARG A 2 5.48 -14.71 -3.49
CA ARG A 2 6.76 -13.97 -3.34
C ARG A 2 6.91 -12.74 -4.24
N GLN A 3 6.66 -12.88 -5.54
CA GLN A 3 6.77 -11.76 -6.50
C GLN A 3 5.78 -10.63 -6.21
N ILE A 4 4.55 -10.97 -5.80
CA ILE A 4 3.52 -10.00 -5.40
C ILE A 4 3.98 -9.20 -4.19
N LEU A 5 4.48 -9.88 -3.15
CA LEU A 5 4.97 -9.21 -1.94
C LEU A 5 6.19 -8.32 -2.23
N LEU A 6 7.11 -8.78 -3.09
CA LEU A 6 8.24 -7.97 -3.51
C LEU A 6 7.78 -6.72 -4.28
N GLN A 7 6.85 -6.88 -5.22
CA GLN A 7 6.31 -5.74 -5.96
C GLN A 7 5.59 -4.76 -5.04
N ALA A 8 4.78 -5.24 -4.10
CA ALA A 8 4.12 -4.39 -3.10
C ALA A 8 5.12 -3.66 -2.20
N TYR A 9 6.23 -4.30 -1.84
CA TYR A 9 7.34 -3.67 -1.10
C TYR A 9 7.95 -2.53 -1.92
N CYS A 10 8.25 -2.75 -3.21
CA CYS A 10 8.75 -1.71 -4.10
C CYS A 10 7.76 -0.56 -4.25
N THR A 11 6.47 -0.85 -4.48
CA THR A 11 5.43 0.18 -4.60
C THR A 11 5.28 0.99 -3.31
N ALA A 12 5.32 0.35 -2.14
CA ALA A 12 5.29 1.07 -0.87
C ALA A 12 6.47 2.02 -0.73
N ARG A 13 7.68 1.58 -1.07
CA ARG A 13 8.88 2.44 -1.02
C ARG A 13 8.80 3.61 -1.99
N LEU A 14 8.35 3.37 -3.23
CA LEU A 14 8.11 4.41 -4.22
C LEU A 14 6.98 5.38 -3.81
N ALA A 15 6.06 4.93 -2.96
CA ALA A 15 5.01 5.74 -2.34
C ALA A 15 5.44 6.39 -1.02
N ASP A 16 6.74 6.36 -0.69
CA ASP A 16 7.33 6.91 0.53
C ASP A 16 6.77 6.32 1.84
N LEU A 17 6.34 5.06 1.77
CA LEU A 17 6.07 4.24 2.95
C LEU A 17 7.35 3.48 3.35
N PRO A 18 7.60 3.28 4.66
CA PRO A 18 8.63 2.39 5.17
C PRO A 18 8.04 0.99 5.49
N PRO A 19 7.85 0.10 4.50
CA PRO A 19 7.21 -1.20 4.73
C PRO A 19 8.09 -2.11 5.60
N LEU A 20 7.43 -2.84 6.50
CA LEU A 20 7.99 -3.98 7.20
C LEU A 20 7.38 -5.26 6.63
N VAL A 21 8.21 -6.28 6.38
CA VAL A 21 7.73 -7.62 6.05
C VAL A 21 7.73 -8.47 7.30
N MET A 22 6.60 -9.10 7.57
CA MET A 22 6.38 -9.91 8.76
C MET A 22 5.75 -11.24 8.38
N ARG A 23 5.99 -12.28 9.18
CA ARG A 23 5.30 -13.55 9.00
C ARG A 23 3.97 -13.50 9.72
N GLU A 24 3.01 -14.21 9.16
CA GLU A 24 1.64 -14.30 9.67
C GLU A 24 1.57 -14.69 11.16
N LEU A 25 2.41 -15.64 11.57
CA LEU A 25 2.44 -16.18 12.93
C LEU A 25 3.29 -15.37 13.92
N ASP A 26 4.03 -14.37 13.45
CA ASP A 26 4.86 -13.54 14.33
C ASP A 26 3.98 -12.59 15.17
N LEU A 27 4.60 -12.00 16.20
CA LEU A 27 4.00 -10.86 16.90
C LEU A 27 3.98 -9.65 15.95
N TRP A 28 2.85 -8.94 15.93
CA TRP A 28 2.64 -7.83 15.02
C TRP A 28 3.25 -6.55 15.61
N PRO A 29 4.06 -5.82 14.84
CA PRO A 29 4.59 -4.54 15.30
C PRO A 29 3.45 -3.52 15.48
N SER A 30 3.70 -2.49 16.28
CA SER A 30 2.77 -1.36 16.41
C SER A 30 2.76 -0.53 15.13
N VAL A 31 1.82 -0.80 14.24
CA VAL A 31 1.63 -0.10 12.96
C VAL A 31 0.23 0.49 12.84
N ARG A 32 0.03 1.43 11.92
CA ARG A 32 -1.28 2.01 11.59
C ARG A 32 -1.97 1.32 10.41
N LEU A 33 -1.19 0.71 9.52
CA LEU A 33 -1.64 0.12 8.28
C LEU A 33 -1.03 -1.28 8.11
N LEU A 34 -1.89 -2.27 7.86
CA LEU A 34 -1.50 -3.60 7.39
C LEU A 34 -1.91 -3.76 5.92
N LEU A 35 -0.97 -4.22 5.09
CA LEU A 35 -1.18 -4.49 3.68
C LEU A 35 -1.26 -6.00 3.44
N CYS A 36 -2.35 -6.45 2.82
CA CYS A 36 -2.53 -7.80 2.28
C CYS A 36 -2.64 -7.72 0.74
N PRO A 37 -1.52 -7.47 0.03
CA PRO A 37 -1.53 -7.19 -1.40
C PRO A 37 -1.81 -8.46 -2.21
N SER A 38 -2.82 -8.42 -3.08
CA SER A 38 -3.27 -9.49 -3.97
C SER A 38 -3.24 -10.86 -3.25
N THR A 39 -3.92 -10.92 -2.12
CA THR A 39 -3.79 -12.04 -1.17
C THR A 39 -4.86 -13.09 -1.41
N LYS A 40 -4.47 -14.26 -1.93
CA LYS A 40 -5.39 -15.39 -2.12
C LYS A 40 -5.82 -16.02 -0.80
N ALA A 41 -4.87 -16.27 0.10
CA ALA A 41 -5.08 -17.08 1.29
C ALA A 41 -4.23 -16.58 2.46
N LEU A 42 -4.87 -16.54 3.62
CA LEU A 42 -4.29 -16.46 4.95
C LEU A 42 -5.01 -17.50 5.80
N THR A 43 -4.46 -17.86 6.96
CA THR A 43 -5.14 -18.75 7.90
C THR A 43 -6.41 -18.09 8.46
N ALA A 44 -7.40 -18.91 8.82
CA ALA A 44 -8.64 -18.39 9.43
C ALA A 44 -8.40 -17.53 10.69
N PRO A 45 -7.49 -17.90 11.62
CA PRO A 45 -7.17 -17.04 12.77
C PRO A 45 -6.59 -15.68 12.38
N THR A 46 -5.80 -15.60 11.31
CA THR A 46 -5.25 -14.33 10.84
C THR A 46 -6.33 -13.39 10.34
N TRP A 47 -7.34 -13.90 9.65
CA TRP A 47 -8.49 -13.07 9.26
C TRP A 47 -9.19 -12.45 10.46
N GLN A 48 -9.33 -13.19 11.56
CA GLN A 48 -9.87 -12.63 12.81
C GLN A 48 -8.93 -11.58 13.40
N ARG A 49 -7.61 -11.86 13.49
CA ARG A 49 -6.62 -10.90 13.99
C ARG A 49 -6.60 -9.58 13.19
N LEU A 50 -6.81 -9.64 11.88
CA LEU A 50 -6.89 -8.45 11.03
C LEU A 50 -8.12 -7.61 11.39
N GLU A 51 -9.27 -8.25 11.61
CA GLU A 51 -10.50 -7.56 12.02
C GLU A 51 -10.39 -6.99 13.44
N ASP A 52 -9.76 -7.71 14.37
CA ASP A 52 -9.48 -7.22 15.73
C ASP A 52 -8.52 -6.02 15.70
N PHE A 53 -7.48 -6.07 14.87
CA PHE A 53 -6.56 -4.94 14.66
C PHE A 53 -7.29 -3.72 14.09
N ALA A 54 -8.19 -3.91 13.12
CA ALA A 54 -9.01 -2.83 12.58
C ALA A 54 -9.96 -2.27 13.64
N ALA A 55 -10.64 -3.13 14.41
CA ALA A 55 -11.54 -2.73 15.50
C ALA A 55 -10.82 -1.86 16.55
N ALA A 56 -9.55 -2.18 16.83
CA ALA A 56 -8.68 -1.43 17.75
C ALA A 56 -8.12 -0.11 17.17
N GLY A 57 -8.52 0.30 15.97
CA GLY A 57 -8.16 1.59 15.37
C GLY A 57 -7.15 1.51 14.24
N GLY A 58 -6.74 0.30 13.86
CA GLY A 58 -5.89 0.08 12.70
C GLY A 58 -6.64 0.17 11.37
N THR A 59 -5.89 0.26 10.27
CA THR A 59 -6.43 0.07 8.92
C THR A 59 -5.84 -1.18 8.29
N VAL A 60 -6.69 -2.04 7.72
CA VAL A 60 -6.26 -3.18 6.91
C VAL A 60 -6.67 -2.93 5.47
N TYR A 61 -5.69 -2.91 4.56
CA TYR A 61 -5.94 -2.93 3.13
C TYR A 61 -5.76 -4.35 2.59
N VAL A 62 -6.75 -4.84 1.86
CA VAL A 62 -6.73 -6.14 1.21
C VAL A 62 -7.11 -5.97 -0.25
N SER A 63 -6.23 -6.38 -1.16
CA SER A 63 -6.58 -6.54 -2.58
C SER A 63 -6.86 -7.99 -2.91
N PHE A 64 -7.92 -8.20 -3.69
CA PHE A 64 -8.38 -9.50 -4.14
C PHE A 64 -7.29 -10.25 -4.91
N PHE A 65 -7.27 -11.58 -4.83
CA PHE A 65 -6.54 -12.42 -5.78
C PHE A 65 -7.15 -13.80 -5.91
N ALA A 66 -7.59 -14.17 -7.12
CA ALA A 66 -8.18 -15.47 -7.40
C ALA A 66 -7.16 -16.62 -7.39
N GLY A 67 -5.85 -16.33 -7.49
CA GLY A 67 -4.80 -17.30 -7.79
C GLY A 67 -4.48 -17.39 -9.28
N SER A 68 -3.25 -17.76 -9.61
CA SER A 68 -2.74 -17.77 -10.99
C SER A 68 -2.72 -19.17 -11.62
N THR A 69 -3.48 -20.12 -11.11
CA THR A 69 -3.52 -21.51 -11.60
C THR A 69 -4.97 -21.95 -11.83
N ALA A 70 -5.15 -22.95 -12.70
CA ALA A 70 -6.47 -23.50 -12.99
C ALA A 70 -7.13 -24.16 -11.78
N ALA A 71 -6.32 -24.60 -10.80
CA ALA A 71 -6.77 -25.30 -9.60
C ALA A 71 -7.17 -24.32 -8.49
N GLN A 72 -8.26 -24.65 -7.79
CA GLN A 72 -8.72 -23.97 -6.58
C GLN A 72 -8.87 -22.45 -6.74
N ARG A 73 -9.44 -21.96 -7.86
CA ARG A 73 -9.64 -20.52 -8.10
C ARG A 73 -10.54 -19.88 -7.04
N GLY A 74 -10.33 -18.59 -6.82
CA GLY A 74 -11.08 -17.79 -5.86
C GLY A 74 -10.34 -17.54 -4.55
N PRO A 75 -10.84 -16.60 -3.73
CA PRO A 75 -10.21 -16.22 -2.48
C PRO A 75 -10.52 -17.25 -1.39
N TRP A 76 -9.57 -17.51 -0.50
CA TRP A 76 -9.78 -18.36 0.69
C TRP A 76 -9.99 -17.48 1.92
N TRP A 77 -11.08 -16.73 1.87
CA TRP A 77 -11.40 -15.69 2.85
C TRP A 77 -12.69 -16.09 3.59
N PRO A 78 -12.61 -16.68 4.79
CA PRO A 78 -13.81 -17.11 5.53
C PRO A 78 -14.73 -15.92 5.82
N ASN A 79 -16.04 -16.01 5.59
CA ASN A 79 -17.00 -14.91 5.83
C ASN A 79 -16.66 -13.60 5.10
N LEU A 80 -16.19 -13.69 3.84
CA LEU A 80 -15.83 -12.53 2.99
C LEU A 80 -16.90 -11.42 3.03
N ASP A 81 -18.15 -11.78 2.75
CA ASP A 81 -19.28 -10.86 2.65
C ASP A 81 -19.47 -10.05 3.93
N GLN A 82 -19.57 -10.74 5.07
CA GLN A 82 -19.73 -10.10 6.37
C GLN A 82 -18.53 -9.22 6.73
N ARG A 83 -17.31 -9.73 6.54
CA ARG A 83 -16.09 -9.01 6.95
C ARG A 83 -15.94 -7.69 6.23
N PHE A 84 -16.18 -7.69 4.91
CA PHE A 84 -16.00 -6.51 4.09
C PHE A 84 -17.29 -5.74 3.83
N GLY A 85 -18.44 -6.18 4.34
CA GLY A 85 -19.72 -5.48 4.16
C GLY A 85 -20.21 -5.48 2.72
N VAL A 86 -20.01 -6.59 2.01
CA VAL A 86 -20.34 -6.74 0.59
C VAL A 86 -21.15 -8.02 0.36
N ARG A 87 -21.71 -8.17 -0.84
CA ARG A 87 -22.22 -9.44 -1.35
C ARG A 87 -21.41 -9.83 -2.57
N HIS A 88 -20.58 -10.87 -2.47
CA HIS A 88 -19.80 -11.31 -3.61
C HIS A 88 -20.70 -12.01 -4.65
N GLN A 89 -20.40 -11.79 -5.93
CA GLN A 89 -21.08 -12.42 -7.07
C GLN A 89 -20.21 -13.51 -7.71
N LEU A 90 -19.28 -14.08 -6.93
CA LEU A 90 -18.40 -15.15 -7.40
C LEU A 90 -19.20 -16.41 -7.74
N GLN A 91 -18.81 -17.05 -8.84
CA GLN A 91 -19.35 -18.34 -9.27
C GLN A 91 -18.31 -19.43 -9.02
N TYR A 92 -18.74 -20.55 -8.43
CA TYR A 92 -17.83 -21.63 -8.05
C TYR A 92 -17.10 -22.20 -9.28
N GLY A 93 -15.76 -22.28 -9.18
CA GLY A 93 -14.90 -22.79 -10.26
C GLY A 93 -14.63 -21.80 -11.39
N LEU A 94 -15.25 -20.62 -11.39
CA LEU A 94 -15.09 -19.61 -12.42
C LEU A 94 -14.36 -18.38 -11.87
N VAL A 95 -13.82 -17.58 -12.79
CA VAL A 95 -13.26 -16.26 -12.52
C VAL A 95 -14.13 -15.23 -13.22
N ALA A 96 -14.24 -14.03 -12.65
CA ALA A 96 -14.74 -12.86 -13.37
C ALA A 96 -13.53 -12.20 -14.06
N PRO A 97 -13.34 -12.38 -15.38
CA PRO A 97 -12.14 -11.91 -16.06
C PRO A 97 -12.09 -10.39 -16.12
N VAL A 98 -10.88 -9.83 -16.08
CA VAL A 98 -10.65 -8.44 -16.49
C VAL A 98 -10.34 -8.46 -17.99
N GLU A 99 -11.23 -7.94 -18.82
CA GLU A 99 -11.03 -7.94 -20.28
C GLU A 99 -10.14 -6.77 -20.72
N ASP A 100 -10.26 -5.62 -20.07
CA ASP A 100 -9.49 -4.41 -20.36
C ASP A 100 -8.00 -4.55 -20.04
N ASP A 101 -7.15 -3.95 -20.88
CA ASP A 101 -5.70 -3.87 -20.64
C ASP A 101 -5.30 -2.78 -19.63
N GLU A 102 -6.25 -1.94 -19.25
CA GLU A 102 -6.09 -0.91 -18.23
C GLU A 102 -7.36 -0.81 -17.38
N ILE A 103 -7.19 -0.60 -16.08
CA ILE A 103 -8.26 -0.26 -15.15
C ILE A 103 -8.15 1.23 -14.83
N VAL A 104 -9.26 1.94 -14.96
CA VAL A 104 -9.36 3.36 -14.59
C VAL A 104 -10.22 3.46 -13.34
N LEU A 105 -9.58 3.73 -12.21
CA LEU A 105 -10.24 3.95 -10.92
C LEU A 105 -10.67 5.40 -10.80
N THR A 106 -11.96 5.68 -10.69
CA THR A 106 -12.52 7.02 -10.45
C THR A 106 -12.98 7.12 -9.01
N PHE A 107 -12.42 8.08 -8.26
CA PHE A 107 -12.74 8.31 -6.85
C PHE A 107 -14.03 9.13 -6.73
N GLU A 108 -15.04 8.55 -6.10
CA GLU A 108 -16.34 9.19 -5.83
C GLU A 108 -16.36 9.89 -4.47
N ARG A 109 -15.32 9.66 -3.67
CA ARG A 109 -15.09 10.21 -2.33
C ARG A 109 -13.63 10.62 -2.20
N PRO A 110 -13.32 11.61 -1.34
CA PRO A 110 -11.94 11.91 -1.02
C PRO A 110 -11.30 10.68 -0.35
N PHE A 111 -10.01 10.46 -0.63
CA PHE A 111 -9.26 9.35 -0.06
C PHE A 111 -7.78 9.74 0.09
N GLY A 112 -7.29 9.85 1.32
CA GLY A 112 -6.00 10.47 1.58
C GLY A 112 -5.95 11.90 1.07
N ASP A 113 -5.06 12.19 0.13
CA ASP A 113 -4.97 13.48 -0.59
C ASP A 113 -5.61 13.47 -1.98
N LEU A 114 -6.27 12.37 -2.38
CA LEU A 114 -6.97 12.31 -3.65
C LEU A 114 -8.36 12.95 -3.50
N PRO A 115 -8.66 14.05 -4.22
CA PRO A 115 -10.00 14.63 -4.22
C PRO A 115 -11.00 13.76 -5.00
N VAL A 116 -12.29 14.07 -4.81
CA VAL A 116 -13.38 13.50 -5.62
C VAL A 116 -13.14 13.82 -7.10
N GLY A 117 -13.37 12.84 -7.97
CA GLY A 117 -13.19 12.94 -9.41
C GLY A 117 -11.77 12.60 -9.89
N THR A 118 -10.81 12.40 -8.98
CA THR A 118 -9.47 11.91 -9.37
C THR A 118 -9.57 10.54 -10.02
N THR A 119 -8.80 10.34 -11.09
CA THR A 119 -8.69 9.06 -11.77
C THR A 119 -7.28 8.49 -11.64
N LEU A 120 -7.16 7.22 -11.24
CA LEU A 120 -5.90 6.46 -11.29
C LEU A 120 -5.97 5.40 -12.39
N ARG A 121 -4.86 5.20 -13.10
CA ARG A 121 -4.75 4.23 -14.20
C ARG A 121 -3.75 3.14 -13.84
N VAL A 122 -4.17 1.89 -13.95
CA VAL A 122 -3.33 0.72 -13.65
C VAL A 122 -3.41 -0.25 -14.82
N ARG A 123 -2.26 -0.62 -15.41
CA ARG A 123 -2.26 -1.60 -16.50
C ARG A 123 -2.50 -3.01 -15.97
N VAL A 124 -3.23 -3.79 -16.74
CA VAL A 124 -3.61 -5.16 -16.40
C VAL A 124 -2.63 -6.13 -17.04
N ALA A 125 -2.26 -7.18 -16.31
CA ALA A 125 -1.41 -8.26 -16.79
C ALA A 125 -1.80 -9.59 -16.12
N GLY A 126 -0.96 -10.60 -16.30
CA GLY A 126 -1.19 -11.94 -15.76
C GLY A 126 -1.89 -12.87 -16.73
N ASN A 127 -2.18 -14.08 -16.26
CA ASN A 127 -2.79 -15.14 -17.06
C ASN A 127 -4.32 -15.18 -16.88
N GLU A 128 -4.99 -16.07 -17.61
CA GLU A 128 -6.44 -16.25 -17.61
C GLU A 128 -7.02 -16.70 -16.25
N HIS A 129 -6.18 -17.01 -15.27
CA HIS A 129 -6.59 -17.37 -13.91
C HIS A 129 -6.50 -16.19 -12.96
N GLY A 130 -5.36 -15.48 -12.98
CA GLY A 130 -5.07 -14.36 -12.09
C GLY A 130 -5.61 -13.03 -12.60
N ARG A 131 -5.85 -12.89 -13.91
CA ARG A 131 -6.47 -11.72 -14.55
C ARG A 131 -7.97 -11.69 -14.28
N ALA A 132 -8.32 -11.49 -13.03
CA ALA A 132 -9.68 -11.56 -12.53
C ALA A 132 -9.93 -10.52 -11.43
N PHE A 133 -11.16 -10.05 -11.34
CA PHE A 133 -11.61 -9.16 -10.27
C PHE A 133 -12.63 -9.87 -9.36
N LEU A 134 -12.91 -9.28 -8.20
CA LEU A 134 -13.94 -9.72 -7.28
C LEU A 134 -15.24 -8.95 -7.58
N PRO A 135 -16.23 -9.54 -8.25
CA PRO A 135 -17.50 -8.87 -8.48
C PRO A 135 -18.25 -8.79 -7.16
N VAL A 136 -18.64 -7.58 -6.76
CA VAL A 136 -19.37 -7.34 -5.51
C VAL A 136 -20.52 -6.36 -5.70
N GLU A 137 -21.55 -6.54 -4.88
CA GLU A 137 -22.51 -5.50 -4.57
C GLU A 137 -22.20 -4.93 -3.18
N PRO A 138 -22.22 -3.60 -2.98
CA PRO A 138 -22.07 -3.03 -1.65
C PRO A 138 -23.28 -3.39 -0.78
N ALA A 139 -23.04 -3.73 0.49
CA ALA A 139 -24.08 -3.92 1.50
C ALA A 139 -23.90 -2.90 2.64
N GLU A 140 -22.97 -3.16 3.56
CA GLU A 140 -22.59 -2.22 4.63
C GLU A 140 -21.40 -1.33 4.23
N ALA A 141 -20.62 -1.76 3.24
CA ALA A 141 -19.45 -1.03 2.79
C ALA A 141 -19.80 0.21 1.98
N THR A 142 -19.00 1.24 2.17
CA THR A 142 -19.06 2.45 1.38
C THR A 142 -18.10 2.33 0.19
N VAL A 143 -18.58 2.61 -1.02
CA VAL A 143 -17.74 2.68 -2.22
C VAL A 143 -16.93 3.98 -2.20
N ILE A 144 -15.60 3.86 -2.32
CA ILE A 144 -14.65 4.97 -2.44
C ILE A 144 -14.34 5.27 -3.90
N ALA A 145 -14.12 4.21 -4.69
CA ALA A 145 -13.82 4.33 -6.12
C ALA A 145 -14.49 3.23 -6.94
N ARG A 146 -14.81 3.56 -8.20
CA ARG A 146 -15.32 2.63 -9.20
C ARG A 146 -14.36 2.51 -10.37
N ASP A 147 -14.43 1.40 -11.09
CA ASP A 147 -13.71 1.26 -12.36
C ASP A 147 -14.45 1.97 -13.52
N GLN A 148 -13.88 1.89 -14.73
CA GLN A 148 -14.46 2.49 -15.93
C GLN A 148 -15.82 1.90 -16.36
N HIS A 149 -16.21 0.76 -15.80
CA HIS A 149 -17.49 0.09 -16.06
C HIS A 149 -18.53 0.36 -14.96
N GLY A 150 -18.23 1.24 -14.00
CA GLY A 150 -19.10 1.55 -12.87
C GLY A 150 -19.12 0.46 -11.79
N ARG A 151 -18.19 -0.49 -11.82
CA ARG A 151 -18.09 -1.58 -10.82
C ARG A 151 -17.38 -1.05 -9.56
N PRO A 152 -17.84 -1.40 -8.35
CA PRO A 152 -17.11 -1.06 -7.12
C PRO A 152 -15.68 -1.61 -7.15
N ALA A 153 -14.69 -0.73 -7.00
CA ALA A 153 -13.29 -1.08 -7.10
C ALA A 153 -12.57 -0.98 -5.76
N LEU A 154 -12.74 0.14 -5.05
CA LEU A 154 -12.24 0.34 -3.69
C LEU A 154 -13.42 0.59 -2.76
N LEU A 155 -13.55 -0.22 -1.72
CA LEU A 155 -14.61 -0.11 -0.73
C LEU A 155 -14.01 -0.02 0.68
N VAL A 156 -14.71 0.66 1.58
CA VAL A 156 -14.37 0.74 3.00
C VAL A 156 -15.51 0.23 3.86
N ARG A 157 -15.18 -0.57 4.87
CA ARG A 157 -16.06 -0.89 5.99
C ARG A 157 -15.40 -0.44 7.28
N HIS A 158 -16.07 0.42 8.02
CA HIS A 158 -15.62 0.83 9.36
C HIS A 158 -15.95 -0.26 10.38
N VAL A 159 -15.00 -0.57 11.24
CA VAL A 159 -15.13 -1.57 12.31
C VAL A 159 -14.47 -1.03 13.56
N GLY A 160 -15.21 -0.99 14.67
CA GLY A 160 -14.73 -0.37 15.91
C GLY A 160 -14.26 1.07 15.67
N SER A 161 -12.98 1.34 15.95
CA SER A 161 -12.36 2.66 15.76
C SER A 161 -11.50 2.77 14.49
N GLY A 162 -11.43 1.72 13.68
CA GLY A 162 -10.62 1.67 12.45
C GLY A 162 -11.43 1.17 11.25
N GLN A 163 -10.76 0.54 10.29
CA GLN A 163 -11.39 0.21 9.01
C GLN A 163 -10.72 -0.93 8.24
N LEU A 164 -11.54 -1.59 7.42
CA LEU A 164 -11.15 -2.58 6.43
C LEU A 164 -11.37 -1.99 5.03
N LEU A 165 -10.31 -1.92 4.24
CA LEU A 165 -10.33 -1.47 2.85
C LEU A 165 -10.20 -2.68 1.93
N LEU A 166 -11.15 -2.82 1.01
CA LEU A 166 -11.19 -3.87 0.00
C LEU A 166 -10.95 -3.27 -1.37
N MET A 167 -9.86 -3.67 -2.02
CA MET A 167 -9.62 -3.46 -3.44
C MET A 167 -10.04 -4.74 -4.20
N THR A 168 -11.02 -4.63 -5.09
CA THR A 168 -11.60 -5.78 -5.81
C THR A 168 -10.71 -6.28 -6.94
N TYR A 169 -9.59 -5.60 -7.23
CA TYR A 169 -8.64 -5.96 -8.27
C TYR A 169 -7.27 -6.39 -7.69
N PRO A 170 -6.59 -7.37 -8.29
CA PRO A 170 -5.28 -7.83 -7.87
C PRO A 170 -4.17 -6.93 -8.43
N LEU A 171 -4.18 -5.64 -8.08
CA LEU A 171 -3.29 -4.62 -8.69
C LEU A 171 -1.81 -4.99 -8.57
N GLU A 172 -1.39 -5.51 -7.43
CA GLU A 172 0.00 -5.87 -7.17
C GLU A 172 0.41 -7.12 -7.95
N TYR A 173 -0.53 -8.05 -8.23
CA TYR A 173 -0.28 -9.17 -9.14
C TYR A 173 -0.15 -8.71 -10.59
N PHE A 174 -0.95 -7.75 -11.05
CA PHE A 174 -0.79 -7.18 -12.39
C PHE A 174 0.60 -6.58 -12.56
N ALA A 175 1.03 -5.75 -11.60
CA ALA A 175 2.37 -5.19 -11.63
C ALA A 175 3.45 -6.29 -11.54
N ALA A 176 3.30 -7.28 -10.67
CA ALA A 176 4.29 -8.35 -10.48
C ALA A 176 4.46 -9.30 -11.69
N THR A 177 3.50 -9.33 -12.61
CA THR A 177 3.52 -10.21 -13.80
C THR A 177 3.78 -9.45 -15.10
N ARG A 178 4.13 -8.17 -15.02
CA ARG A 178 4.41 -7.31 -16.17
C ARG A 178 5.91 -6.96 -16.21
N PRO A 179 6.59 -7.09 -17.36
CA PRO A 179 7.94 -6.54 -17.54
C PRO A 179 7.95 -5.02 -17.35
N HIS A 180 9.03 -4.47 -16.77
CA HIS A 180 9.19 -3.02 -16.58
C HIS A 180 8.01 -2.35 -15.85
N ALA A 181 7.48 -3.02 -14.82
CA ALA A 181 6.30 -2.54 -14.12
C ALA A 181 6.50 -1.23 -13.36
N ASN A 182 7.73 -0.89 -12.96
CA ASN A 182 8.03 0.29 -12.14
C ASN A 182 8.70 1.40 -12.98
N PRO A 183 8.36 2.69 -12.74
CA PRO A 183 7.30 3.15 -11.82
C PRO A 183 5.88 2.86 -12.36
N ASP A 184 4.99 2.42 -11.47
CA ASP A 184 3.56 2.22 -11.76
C ASP A 184 2.74 3.33 -11.10
N GLU A 185 2.59 4.45 -11.80
CA GLU A 185 2.04 5.70 -11.23
C GLU A 185 0.70 5.51 -10.50
N GLY A 186 -0.22 4.73 -11.07
CA GLY A 186 -1.53 4.49 -10.46
C GLY A 186 -1.45 3.74 -9.12
N THR A 187 -0.66 2.67 -9.05
CA THR A 187 -0.52 1.88 -7.80
C THR A 187 0.31 2.64 -6.76
N ILE A 188 1.33 3.40 -7.19
CA ILE A 188 2.11 4.30 -6.32
C ILE A 188 1.19 5.37 -5.70
N ALA A 189 0.38 6.03 -6.52
CA ALA A 189 -0.57 7.04 -6.06
C ALA A 189 -1.60 6.46 -5.08
N LEU A 190 -2.12 5.25 -5.34
CA LEU A 190 -3.02 4.55 -4.42
C LEU A 190 -2.36 4.28 -3.06
N TYR A 191 -1.11 3.78 -3.06
CA TYR A 191 -0.37 3.50 -1.82
C TYR A 191 -0.03 4.79 -1.07
N SER A 192 0.28 5.87 -1.78
CA SER A 192 0.51 7.18 -1.18
C SER A 192 -0.76 7.73 -0.53
N ALA A 193 -1.91 7.59 -1.19
CA ALA A 193 -3.21 7.95 -0.65
C ALA A 193 -3.58 7.10 0.58
N LEU A 194 -3.33 5.78 0.54
CA LEU A 194 -3.46 4.89 1.70
C LEU A 194 -2.61 5.36 2.89
N ALA A 195 -1.35 5.75 2.64
CA ALA A 195 -0.47 6.25 3.69
C ALA A 195 -1.03 7.50 4.38
N ARG A 196 -1.57 8.44 3.60
CA ARG A 196 -2.17 9.68 4.11
C ARG A 196 -3.48 9.44 4.83
N GLU A 197 -4.36 8.63 4.25
CA GLU A 197 -5.65 8.24 4.84
C GLU A 197 -5.44 7.63 6.24
N THR A 198 -4.43 6.79 6.38
CA THR A 198 -4.17 6.02 7.61
C THR A 198 -3.20 6.70 8.56
N ARG A 199 -2.66 7.88 8.19
CA ARG A 199 -1.57 8.57 8.89
C ARG A 199 -0.39 7.63 9.18
N ALA A 200 -0.10 6.73 8.23
CA ALA A 200 1.01 5.79 8.28
C ALA A 200 2.30 6.37 7.64
N ALA A 201 2.25 7.62 7.18
CA ALA A 201 3.41 8.31 6.63
C ALA A 201 4.56 8.37 7.66
N PRO A 202 5.82 8.27 7.20
CA PRO A 202 6.98 8.39 8.07
C PRO A 202 7.08 9.79 8.71
N PRO A 203 7.76 9.93 9.86
CA PRO A 203 8.01 11.25 10.48
C PRO A 203 8.78 12.23 9.58
N VAL A 204 9.53 11.69 8.61
CA VAL A 204 10.25 12.43 7.59
C VAL A 204 9.91 11.78 6.25
N SER A 205 9.38 12.57 5.32
CA SER A 205 8.93 12.15 4.00
C SER A 205 9.83 12.73 2.90
N ILE A 206 10.07 11.95 1.86
CA ILE A 206 10.81 12.39 0.66
C ILE A 206 9.98 12.06 -0.58
N ARG A 207 9.55 13.09 -1.31
CA ARG A 207 8.78 12.92 -2.55
C ARG A 207 9.68 12.74 -3.77
N ALA A 208 10.64 11.82 -3.69
CA ALA A 208 11.53 11.50 -4.78
C ALA A 208 11.68 9.97 -4.89
N PRO A 209 11.15 9.33 -5.96
CA PRO A 209 11.07 7.86 -6.05
C PRO A 209 12.43 7.17 -6.17
N ASP A 210 13.48 7.92 -6.49
CA ASP A 210 14.87 7.49 -6.63
C ASP A 210 15.74 7.85 -5.42
N ILE A 211 15.11 8.32 -4.33
CA ILE A 211 15.76 8.63 -3.07
C ILE A 211 15.13 7.78 -1.97
N TRP A 212 15.93 6.92 -1.38
CA TRP A 212 15.48 6.02 -0.32
C TRP A 212 15.66 6.68 1.02
N CYS A 213 14.62 6.65 1.83
CA CYS A 213 14.65 7.11 3.21
C CYS A 213 14.25 5.98 4.15
N ASP A 214 15.05 5.74 5.19
CA ASP A 214 14.67 4.83 6.27
C ASP A 214 15.18 5.31 7.62
N ARG A 215 14.55 4.81 8.68
CA ARG A 215 14.81 5.23 10.05
C ARG A 215 15.37 4.07 10.87
N LEU A 216 16.53 4.32 11.48
CA LEU A 216 17.11 3.45 12.50
C LEU A 216 16.84 4.04 13.88
N VAL A 217 16.26 3.26 14.79
CA VAL A 217 16.04 3.66 16.18
C VAL A 217 16.87 2.74 17.09
N ARG A 218 17.69 3.33 17.95
CA ARG A 218 18.47 2.61 18.96
C ARG A 218 17.62 2.31 20.20
N ASP A 219 18.09 1.36 21.01
CA ASP A 219 17.43 0.98 22.27
C ASP A 219 17.30 2.15 23.26
N ASP A 220 18.20 3.13 23.18
CA ASP A 220 18.15 4.37 23.97
C ASP A 220 17.13 5.41 23.44
N GLY A 221 16.41 5.08 22.37
CA GLY A 221 15.42 5.94 21.73
C GLY A 221 16.00 6.91 20.70
N THR A 222 17.33 6.98 20.54
CA THR A 222 17.96 7.85 19.53
C THR A 222 17.59 7.37 18.13
N ALA A 223 17.11 8.29 17.30
CA ALA A 223 16.68 7.99 15.94
C ALA A 223 17.62 8.63 14.91
N PHE A 224 17.93 7.87 13.86
CA PHE A 224 18.73 8.29 12.72
C PHE A 224 17.94 8.09 11.43
N LEU A 225 18.14 8.99 10.48
CA LEU A 225 17.62 8.92 9.12
C LEU A 225 18.75 8.52 8.19
N TRP A 226 18.55 7.47 7.41
CA TRP A 226 19.41 7.11 6.29
C TRP A 226 18.74 7.58 5.01
N ILE A 227 19.45 8.39 4.24
CA ILE A 227 19.01 8.89 2.94
C ILE A 227 20.01 8.42 1.90
N VAL A 228 19.54 7.70 0.88
CA VAL A 228 20.37 7.13 -0.18
C VAL A 228 19.84 7.58 -1.53
N SER A 229 20.70 8.16 -2.36
CA SER A 229 20.37 8.51 -3.73
C SER A 229 20.71 7.36 -4.68
N GLU A 230 19.79 7.00 -5.57
CA GLU A 230 20.06 6.10 -6.70
C GLU A 230 20.46 6.85 -7.97
N ARG A 231 20.60 8.18 -7.90
CA ARG A 231 20.97 9.02 -9.05
C ARG A 231 22.47 8.92 -9.33
N ASP A 232 22.81 8.82 -10.60
CA ASP A 232 24.18 9.00 -11.11
C ASP A 232 24.63 10.47 -11.18
N THR A 233 23.75 11.39 -10.76
CA THR A 233 23.95 12.83 -10.69
C THR A 233 23.65 13.35 -9.28
N THR A 234 24.09 14.58 -8.99
CA THR A 234 23.78 15.23 -7.70
C THR A 234 22.28 15.33 -7.50
N ALA A 235 21.78 14.86 -6.35
CA ALA A 235 20.39 14.97 -5.96
C ALA A 235 20.20 16.16 -5.01
N VAL A 236 19.21 17.00 -5.32
CA VAL A 236 18.76 18.09 -4.43
C VAL A 236 17.40 17.69 -3.90
N VAL A 237 17.31 17.40 -2.60
CA VAL A 237 16.12 16.79 -1.98
C VAL A 237 15.59 17.66 -0.84
N THR A 238 14.28 17.84 -0.80
CA THR A 238 13.58 18.48 0.32
C THR A 238 12.98 17.39 1.20
N LEU A 239 13.24 17.48 2.50
CA LEU A 239 12.78 16.53 3.51
C LEU A 239 11.56 17.15 4.20
N GLU A 240 10.39 16.55 4.01
CA GLU A 240 9.15 16.97 4.66
C GLU A 240 9.12 16.41 6.09
N THR A 241 9.23 17.27 7.09
CA THR A 241 9.22 16.87 8.51
C THR A 241 7.87 17.17 9.16
N GLY A 242 7.40 16.27 10.04
CA GLY A 242 6.26 16.57 10.91
C GLY A 242 6.58 17.62 11.97
N ASP A 243 5.55 18.21 12.58
CA ASP A 243 5.68 19.23 13.63
C ASP A 243 6.63 18.79 14.74
N GLY A 244 7.54 19.69 15.13
CA GLY A 244 8.54 19.46 16.18
C GLY A 244 9.70 18.54 15.78
N THR A 245 9.72 17.98 14.56
CA THR A 245 10.84 17.13 14.12
C THR A 245 11.98 17.98 13.56
N GLU A 246 13.16 17.88 14.16
CA GLU A 246 14.38 18.52 13.69
C GLU A 246 15.36 17.51 13.08
N LEU A 247 16.04 17.94 12.02
CA LEU A 247 17.08 17.18 11.34
C LEU A 247 18.43 17.77 11.70
N LEU A 248 19.28 16.98 12.34
CA LEU A 248 20.56 17.42 12.87
C LEU A 248 21.70 16.65 12.20
N HIS A 249 22.80 17.35 11.92
CA HIS A 249 24.02 16.73 11.44
C HIS A 249 24.57 15.77 12.50
N LEU A 250 24.99 14.57 12.08
CA LEU A 250 25.40 13.49 12.97
C LEU A 250 26.53 13.89 13.94
N THR A 251 27.56 14.56 13.41
CA THR A 251 28.76 14.95 14.16
C THR A 251 28.67 16.31 14.84
N THR A 252 28.25 17.36 14.12
CA THR A 252 28.25 18.74 14.64
C THR A 252 27.02 19.05 15.51
N GLY A 253 25.93 18.31 15.34
CA GLY A 253 24.66 18.58 16.01
C GLY A 253 23.92 19.82 15.47
N GLU A 254 24.46 20.47 14.44
CA GLU A 254 23.83 21.62 13.81
C GLU A 254 22.61 21.20 13.00
N ARG A 255 21.64 22.11 12.87
CA ARG A 255 20.46 21.88 12.03
C ARG A 255 20.88 21.76 10.56
N ILE A 256 20.30 20.77 9.89
CA ILE A 256 20.51 20.55 8.46
C ILE A 256 19.82 21.66 7.67
N ALA A 257 20.59 22.38 6.87
CA ALA A 257 20.05 23.30 5.88
C ALA A 257 19.30 22.53 4.80
N GLN A 258 18.18 23.08 4.34
CA GLN A 258 17.41 22.53 3.22
C GLN A 258 17.47 23.45 1.99
N PRO A 259 17.46 22.88 0.78
CA PRO A 259 17.43 21.45 0.46
C PRO A 259 18.75 20.73 0.77
N LEU A 260 18.69 19.42 0.98
CA LEU A 260 19.87 18.58 1.16
C LEU A 260 20.46 18.22 -0.22
N GLU A 261 21.76 18.44 -0.39
CA GLU A 261 22.49 17.99 -1.56
C GLU A 261 23.17 16.65 -1.28
N LEU A 262 22.93 15.66 -2.13
CA LEU A 262 23.59 14.36 -2.12
C LEU A 262 24.44 14.24 -3.39
N PRO A 263 25.71 13.82 -3.30
CA PRO A 263 26.50 13.51 -4.49
C PRO A 263 25.87 12.34 -5.28
N PRO A 264 26.33 12.07 -6.52
CA PRO A 264 25.99 10.84 -7.25
C PRO A 264 26.12 9.60 -6.36
N TYR A 265 25.06 8.79 -6.29
CA TYR A 265 24.95 7.62 -5.41
C TYR A 265 25.22 7.92 -3.93
N GLY A 266 25.02 9.17 -3.53
CA GLY A 266 25.38 9.69 -2.23
C GLY A 266 24.49 9.17 -1.10
N VAL A 267 25.09 9.09 0.09
CA VAL A 267 24.41 8.71 1.31
C VAL A 267 24.56 9.82 2.34
N ALA A 268 23.46 10.18 3.01
CA ALA A 268 23.47 11.03 4.19
C ALA A 268 22.88 10.28 5.38
N VAL A 269 23.48 10.50 6.55
CA VAL A 269 22.96 10.01 7.84
C VAL A 269 22.70 11.20 8.75
N LEU A 270 21.44 11.42 9.09
CA LEU A 270 20.99 12.54 9.92
C LEU A 270 20.48 12.02 11.26
N ARG A 271 20.62 12.81 12.33
CA ARG A 271 19.97 12.53 13.62
C ARG A 271 18.60 13.21 13.64
N LEU A 272 17.56 12.48 14.07
CA LEU A 272 16.25 13.07 14.33
C LEU A 272 16.17 13.52 15.79
N ALA A 273 15.69 14.74 16.01
CA ALA A 273 15.28 15.24 17.31
C ALA A 273 13.79 15.61 17.29
N ARG A 274 13.13 15.50 18.44
CA ARG A 274 11.75 15.92 18.70
C ARG A 274 11.71 16.84 19.91
#